data_AF-A0AAW6WF54-F1
#
_entry.id   AF-A0AAW6WF54-F1
#
_cell.length_a   1.000
_cell.length_b   1.000
_cell.length_c   1.000
_cell.angle_alpha   90.00
_cell.angle_beta   90.00
_cell.angle_gamma   90.00
#
_symmetry.space_group_name_H-M   'P 1'
#
loop_
_entity.id
_entity.type
_entity.pdbx_description
1 polymer ?
#
loop_
_entity_poly.entity_id
_entity_poly.type
_entity_poly.pdbx_seq_one_letter_code
_entity_poly.pdbx_strand_id
1 'polypeptide(L)' 'MEDWYILTEAEAIEVAVDRHGEDETTSVAYCALETWGDRSDPEYRFWFGLFLKLMQREHVGWA' A
#
# COMPACT_ATOMS: atom_id res chain seq x y z
N MET A 1 -9.01 10.40 -7.50
CA MET A 1 -7.62 10.21 -7.94
C MET A 1 -6.81 10.70 -6.77
N GLU A 2 -6.40 9.80 -5.90
CA GLU A 2 -5.57 10.15 -4.75
C GLU A 2 -4.20 10.55 -5.30
N ASP A 3 -3.65 11.67 -4.82
CA ASP A 3 -2.32 12.13 -5.24
C ASP A 3 -1.24 11.25 -4.58
N TRP A 4 -1.27 9.94 -4.82
CA TRP A 4 -0.38 8.94 -4.22
C TRP A 4 1.10 9.32 -4.35
N TYR A 5 1.45 10.07 -5.40
CA TYR A 5 2.80 10.52 -5.69
C TYR A 5 3.32 11.64 -4.77
N ILE A 6 2.46 12.32 -4.01
CA ILE A 6 2.88 13.28 -2.97
C ILE A 6 2.79 12.71 -1.55
N LEU A 7 2.18 11.53 -1.38
CA LEU A 7 2.00 10.94 -0.06
C LEU A 7 3.33 10.41 0.48
N THR A 8 3.59 10.70 1.75
CA THR A 8 4.53 9.90 2.53
C THR A 8 3.98 8.49 2.75
N GLU A 9 4.83 7.54 3.15
CA GLU A 9 4.36 6.18 3.46
C GLU A 9 3.26 6.15 4.52
N ALA A 10 3.38 6.99 5.56
CA ALA A 10 2.40 7.05 6.63
C ALA A 10 1.05 7.59 6.14
N GLU A 11 1.06 8.68 5.37
CA GLU A 11 -0.16 9.24 4.77
C GLU A 11 -0.80 8.25 3.78
N ALA A 12 0.00 7.53 3.01
CA ALA A 12 -0.49 6.51 2.10
C ALA A 12 -1.18 5.35 2.84
N ILE A 13 -0.65 4.92 3.99
CA ILE A 13 -1.29 3.91 4.85
C ILE A 13 -2.61 4.44 5.41
N GLU A 14 -2.63 5.67 5.95
CA GLU A 14 -3.85 6.28 6.49
C GLU A 14 -4.94 6.41 5.42
N VAL A 15 -4.59 6.85 4.21
CA VAL A 15 -5.50 6.94 3.06
C VAL A 15 -6.03 5.55 2.69
N ALA A 16 -5.17 4.53 2.61
CA ALA A 16 -5.60 3.17 2.30
C ALA A 16 -6.59 2.64 3.34
N VAL A 17 -6.31 2.86 4.64
CA VAL A 17 -7.18 2.43 5.75
C VAL A 17 -8.50 3.20 5.76
N ASP A 18 -8.50 4.52 5.55
CA ASP A 18 -9.73 5.32 5.46
C ASP A 18 -10.62 4.86 4.30
N ARG A 19 -9.98 4.50 3.17
CA ARG A 19 -10.67 4.05 1.96
C ARG A 19 -11.25 2.65 2.08
N HIS A 20 -10.53 1.71 2.68
CA HIS A 20 -10.91 0.29 2.68
C HIS A 20 -11.46 -0.22 4.01
N GLY A 21 -11.16 0.44 5.12
CA GLY A 21 -11.64 0.09 6.46
C GLY A 21 -11.00 -1.18 7.06
N GLU A 22 -9.92 -1.70 6.47
CA GLU A 22 -9.22 -2.90 6.91
C GLU A 22 -7.92 -2.52 7.67
N ASP A 23 -7.14 -3.52 8.10
CA ASP A 23 -5.79 -3.27 8.64
C ASP A 23 -4.86 -2.63 7.60
N GLU A 24 -3.73 -2.08 8.06
CA GLU A 24 -2.76 -1.37 7.23
C GLU A 24 -2.29 -2.21 6.03
N THR A 25 -1.94 -3.47 6.26
CA THR A 25 -1.38 -4.36 5.25
C THR A 25 -2.44 -4.73 4.21
N THR A 26 -3.64 -5.14 4.67
CA THR A 26 -4.76 -5.51 3.79
C THR A 26 -5.24 -4.32 2.97
N SER A 27 -5.37 -3.14 3.59
CA SER A 27 -5.81 -1.92 2.91
C SER A 27 -4.83 -1.52 1.80
N VAL A 28 -3.52 -1.51 2.09
CA VAL A 28 -2.48 -1.20 1.07
C VAL A 28 -2.45 -2.26 -0.05
N ALA A 29 -2.73 -3.52 0.28
CA ALA A 29 -2.84 -4.58 -0.74
C ALA A 29 -4.01 -4.34 -1.71
N TYR A 30 -5.14 -3.83 -1.23
CA TYR A 30 -6.27 -3.46 -2.10
C TYR A 30 -5.93 -2.30 -3.04
N CYS A 31 -5.24 -1.25 -2.58
CA CYS A 31 -4.78 -0.17 -3.46
C CYS A 31 -3.86 -0.69 -4.59
N ALA A 32 -2.98 -1.65 -4.29
CA ALA A 32 -2.15 -2.30 -5.31
C ALA A 32 -2.98 -3.14 -6.29
N LEU A 33 -4.01 -3.85 -5.82
CA LEU A 33 -4.87 -4.68 -6.67
C LEU A 33 -5.71 -3.84 -7.64
N GLU A 34 -6.21 -2.68 -7.20
CA GLU A 34 -6.99 -1.76 -8.04
C GLU A 34 -6.16 -1.19 -9.21
N THR A 35 -4.85 -1.04 -9.02
CA THR A 35 -3.92 -0.49 -10.01
C THR A 35 -3.15 -1.56 -10.79
N TRP A 36 -3.41 -2.85 -10.52
CA TRP A 36 -2.69 -3.99 -11.12
C TRP A 36 -2.65 -3.98 -12.66
N GLY A 37 -3.68 -3.42 -13.30
CA GLY A 37 -3.93 -3.51 -14.75
C GLY A 37 -2.68 -3.41 -15.64
N ASP A 38 -1.74 -2.53 -15.29
CA ASP A 38 -0.37 -2.52 -15.84
C ASP A 38 0.66 -2.60 -14.70
N ARG A 39 1.51 -3.63 -14.70
CA ARG A 39 2.58 -3.80 -13.71
C ARG A 39 3.71 -2.76 -13.84
N SER A 40 3.71 -2.00 -14.93
CA SER A 40 4.58 -0.85 -15.14
C SER A 40 3.97 0.45 -14.63
N ASP A 41 2.70 0.43 -14.21
CA ASP A 41 2.03 1.58 -13.65
C ASP A 41 2.79 2.06 -12.39
N PRO A 42 3.20 3.34 -12.35
CA PRO A 42 3.89 3.90 -11.19
C PRO A 42 3.09 3.80 -9.88
N GLU A 43 1.76 3.91 -9.94
CA GLU A 43 0.85 3.79 -8.80
C GLU A 43 0.84 2.35 -8.28
N TYR A 44 0.75 1.37 -9.18
CA TYR A 44 0.88 -0.05 -8.82
C TYR A 44 2.20 -0.32 -8.10
N ARG A 45 3.31 0.17 -8.66
CA ARG A 45 4.64 -0.04 -8.08
C ARG A 45 4.79 0.63 -6.71
N PHE A 46 4.18 1.80 -6.54
CA PHE A 46 4.14 2.48 -5.26
C PHE A 46 3.41 1.65 -4.20
N TRP A 47 2.14 1.29 -4.45
CA TRP A 47 1.33 0.54 -3.50
C TRP A 47 1.89 -0.86 -3.22
N PHE A 48 2.32 -1.57 -4.26
CA PHE A 48 2.93 -2.89 -4.10
C PHE A 48 4.26 -2.82 -3.32
N GLY A 49 5.07 -1.78 -3.56
CA GLY A 49 6.30 -1.54 -2.81
C GLY A 49 6.04 -1.26 -1.32
N LEU A 50 4.99 -0.50 -1.01
CA LEU A 50 4.56 -0.22 0.36
C LEU A 50 4.05 -1.48 1.07
N PHE A 51 3.23 -2.28 0.38
CA PHE A 51 2.77 -3.59 0.88
C PHE A 51 3.94 -4.49 1.29
N LEU A 52 4.97 -4.60 0.43
CA LEU A 52 6.15 -5.42 0.74
C LEU A 52 6.93 -4.91 1.97
N LYS A 53 6.94 -3.60 2.22
CA LYS A 53 7.58 -3.02 3.41
C LYS A 53 6.79 -3.35 4.67
N LEU A 54 5.45 -3.30 4.62
CA LEU A 54 4.58 -3.67 5.74
C LEU A 54 4.73 -5.15 6.08
N MET A 55 4.65 -6.04 5.08
CA MET A 55 4.90 -7.48 5.26
C MET A 55 6.26 -7.77 5.90
N GLN A 56 7.30 -7.04 5.50
CA GLN A 56 8.61 -7.17 6.12
C GLN A 56 8.60 -6.73 7.59
N ARG A 57 7.94 -5.62 7.94
CA ARG A 57 7.83 -5.14 9.33
C ARG A 57 7.12 -6.15 10.23
N GLU A 58 6.02 -6.75 9.77
CA GLU A 58 5.30 -7.77 10.52
C GLU A 58 6.13 -9.04 10.73
N HIS A 59 6.95 -9.41 9.74
CA HIS A 59 7.83 -10.58 9.81
C HIS A 59 9.03 -10.44 10.76
N VAL A 60 9.45 -9.22 11.16
CA VAL A 60 10.58 -9.04 12.11
C VAL A 60 10.24 -9.51 13.54
N GLY A 61 8.99 -9.92 13.80
CA GLY A 61 8.54 -10.45 15.10
C GLY A 61 8.60 -11.97 15.29
N TRP A 62 9.03 -12.76 14.29
CA TRP A 62 9.05 -14.23 14.36
C TRP A 62 10.47 -14.81 14.49
N ALA A 63 11.23 -14.31 15.47
CA ALA A 63 12.50 -14.88 15.89
C ALA A 63 12.39 -15.49 17.30
#